data_AF-A0A081DGC4-F1
#
_entry.id   AF-A0A081DGC4-F1
#
_cell.length_a   1.000
_cell.length_b   1.000
_cell.length_c   1.000
_cell.angle_alpha   90.00
_cell.angle_beta   90.00
_cell.angle_gamma   90.00
#
_symmetry.space_group_name_H-M   'P 1'
#
loop_
_entity.id
_entity.type
_entity.pdbx_description
1 polymer ?
#
loop_
_entity_poly.entity_id
_entity_poly.type
_entity_poly.pdbx_seq_one_letter_code
_entity_poly.pdbx_strand_id
1 'polypeptide(L)'
;MNNLIIRVLALGITLILFLTSCSSDPSLQQYFVDSQEKQGFITTTIPKSILGLDVSQMSDKSQEAYNSIDKVNLLYYPIDKQNTAAFEKENAQLNAILKSMILKL
;
A
#
# COMPACT_ATOMS: atom_id res chain seq x y z
N MET A 1 24.22 -24.46 -32.84
CA MET A 1 24.07 -24.06 -31.42
C MET A 1 23.01 -24.97 -30.80
N ASN A 2 23.38 -25.80 -29.81
CA ASN A 2 22.52 -26.90 -29.37
C ASN A 2 21.22 -26.37 -28.75
N ASN A 3 20.07 -26.93 -29.15
CA ASN A 3 18.75 -26.54 -28.65
C ASN A 3 18.64 -26.61 -27.11
N LEU A 4 19.38 -27.54 -26.49
CA LEU A 4 19.50 -27.69 -25.04
C LEU A 4 20.19 -26.49 -24.38
N ILE A 5 21.27 -25.98 -24.98
CA ILE A 5 22.04 -24.84 -24.45
C ILE A 5 21.18 -23.57 -24.50
N ILE A 6 20.41 -23.38 -25.58
CA ILE A 6 19.50 -22.23 -25.72
C ILE A 6 18.42 -22.26 -24.64
N ARG A 7 17.85 -23.44 -24.32
CA ARG A 7 16.83 -23.59 -23.27
C ARG A 7 17.38 -23.30 -21.88
N VAL A 8 18.59 -23.75 -21.58
CA VAL A 8 19.26 -23.49 -20.29
C VAL A 8 19.57 -22.00 -20.13
N LEU A 9 20.05 -21.34 -21.18
CA LEU A 9 20.28 -19.89 -21.16
C LEU A 9 18.98 -19.10 -20.98
N ALA A 10 17.90 -19.48 -21.68
CA ALA A 10 16.60 -18.82 -21.54
C ALA A 10 16.02 -18.95 -20.12
N LEU A 11 16.14 -20.13 -19.50
CA LEU A 11 15.73 -20.35 -18.10
C LEU A 11 16.57 -19.53 -17.12
N GLY A 12 17.90 -19.47 -17.33
CA GLY A 12 18.79 -18.67 -16.49
C GLY A 12 18.47 -17.18 -16.55
N ILE A 13 18.23 -16.63 -17.74
CA ILE A 13 17.85 -15.22 -17.92
C ILE A 13 16.50 -14.92 -17.26
N THR A 14 15.53 -15.83 -17.41
CA THR A 14 14.21 -15.68 -16.78
C THR A 14 14.33 -15.64 -15.26
N LEU A 15 15.13 -16.52 -14.65
CA LEU A 15 15.34 -16.56 -13.21
C LEU A 15 15.98 -15.27 -12.66
N ILE A 16 16.96 -14.71 -13.39
CA ILE A 16 17.60 -13.44 -13.02
C ILE A 16 16.60 -12.28 -13.08
N LEU A 17 15.73 -12.24 -14.09
CA LEU A 17 14.69 -11.22 -14.23
C LEU A 17 13.63 -11.29 -13.11
N PHE A 18 13.31 -12.49 -12.61
CA PHE A 18 12.40 -12.63 -11.46
C PHE A 18 13.02 -12.12 -10.16
N LEU A 19 14.33 -12.29 -9.96
CA LEU A 19 15.03 -11.84 -8.75
C LEU A 19 15.12 -10.31 -8.63
N THR A 20 15.13 -9.59 -9.75
CA THR A 20 15.17 -8.11 -9.75
C THR A 20 13.80 -7.45 -9.57
N SER A 21 12.71 -8.22 -9.62
CA SER A 21 11.35 -7.70 -9.44
C SER A 21 10.99 -7.39 -7.98
N CYS A 22 11.79 -7.81 -7.01
CA CYS A 22 11.50 -7.58 -5.59
C CYS A 22 12.01 -6.19 -5.17
N SER A 23 11.11 -5.24 -4.96
CA SER A 23 11.46 -3.94 -4.40
C SER A 23 11.60 -4.03 -2.88
N SER A 24 12.70 -3.53 -2.33
CA SER A 24 12.95 -3.46 -0.88
C SER A 24 12.18 -2.34 -0.16
N ASP A 25 11.48 -1.48 -0.91
CA ASP A 25 10.72 -0.38 -0.32
C ASP A 25 9.51 -0.93 0.46
N PRO A 26 9.23 -0.41 1.67
CA PRO A 26 8.03 -0.78 2.40
C PRO A 26 6.79 -0.40 1.58
N SER A 27 5.91 -1.37 1.35
CA SER A 27 4.64 -1.15 0.67
C SER A 27 3.62 -0.53 1.64
N LEU A 28 2.58 0.11 1.10
CA LEU A 28 1.48 0.61 1.93
C LEU A 28 0.77 -0.50 2.70
N GLN A 29 0.66 -1.69 2.11
CA GLN A 29 0.05 -2.85 2.78
C GLN A 29 0.93 -3.33 3.93
N GLN A 30 2.24 -3.43 3.73
CA GLN A 30 3.18 -3.79 4.80
C GLN A 30 3.12 -2.78 5.95
N TYR A 31 3.15 -1.48 5.63
CA TYR A 31 3.02 -0.42 6.63
C TYR A 31 1.70 -0.50 7.42
N PHE A 32 0.59 -0.82 6.75
CA PHE A 32 -0.70 -1.02 7.40
C PHE A 32 -0.68 -2.22 8.36
N VAL A 33 -0.09 -3.35 7.97
CA VAL A 33 0.03 -4.54 8.83
C VAL A 33 0.93 -4.24 10.04
N ASP A 34 2.14 -3.75 9.80
CA ASP A 34 3.13 -3.51 10.86
C ASP A 34 2.66 -2.43 11.85
N SER A 35 1.92 -1.42 11.38
CA SER A 35 1.46 -0.33 12.23
C SER A 35 0.26 -0.70 13.11
N GLN A 36 -0.48 -1.78 12.79
CA GLN A 36 -1.54 -2.29 13.68
C GLN A 36 -0.98 -2.81 15.01
N GLU A 37 0.27 -3.26 15.04
CA GLU A 37 0.93 -3.77 16.24
C GLU A 37 1.69 -2.69 17.03
N LYS A 38 1.80 -1.47 16.49
CA LYS A 38 2.50 -0.34 17.11
C LYS A 38 1.63 0.37 18.15
N GLN A 39 2.25 0.82 19.23
CA GLN A 39 1.58 1.66 20.23
C GLN A 39 1.13 3.00 19.63
N GLY A 40 -0.07 3.44 20.01
CA GLY A 40 -0.64 4.72 19.58
C GLY A 40 -1.51 4.62 18.33
N PHE A 41 -1.39 3.55 17.54
CA PHE A 41 -2.33 3.28 16.46
C PHE A 41 -3.61 2.65 16.98
N ILE A 42 -4.73 2.98 16.31
CA ILE A 42 -6.04 2.42 16.57
C ILE A 42 -6.59 1.87 15.26
N THR A 43 -7.07 0.63 15.30
CA THR A 43 -7.72 -0.04 14.18
C THR A 43 -9.20 -0.19 14.46
N THR A 44 -10.04 0.16 13.49
CA THR A 44 -11.48 0.00 13.59
C THR A 44 -12.08 -0.29 12.22
N THR A 45 -13.25 -0.92 12.19
CA THR A 45 -14.01 -1.13 10.96
C THR A 45 -15.09 -0.06 10.87
N ILE A 46 -15.11 0.69 9.77
CA ILE A 46 -16.15 1.70 9.51
C ILE A 46 -16.99 1.34 8.29
N PRO A 47 -18.31 1.58 8.33
CA PRO A 47 -19.17 1.42 7.17
C PRO A 47 -18.90 2.50 6.13
N LYS A 48 -19.16 2.19 4.86
CA LYS A 48 -19.01 3.11 3.73
C LYS A 48 -19.74 4.45 3.96
N SER A 49 -20.90 4.43 4.61
CA SER A 49 -21.71 5.61 4.90
C SER A 49 -20.99 6.71 5.71
N ILE A 50 -19.95 6.35 6.47
CA ILE A 50 -19.19 7.29 7.31
C ILE A 50 -17.91 7.80 6.62
N LEU A 51 -17.47 7.15 5.53
CA LEU A 51 -16.24 7.56 4.82
C LEU A 51 -16.32 8.96 4.20
N GLY A 52 -17.52 9.49 3.94
CA GLY A 52 -17.72 10.88 3.52
C GLY A 52 -17.03 11.28 2.21
N LEU A 53 -16.73 10.32 1.33
CA LEU A 53 -16.03 10.56 0.06
C LEU A 53 -16.99 11.15 -0.99
N ASP A 54 -16.55 12.22 -1.66
CA ASP A 54 -17.28 12.75 -2.83
C ASP A 54 -17.03 11.85 -4.05
N VAL A 55 -18.07 11.13 -4.43
CA VAL A 55 -18.04 10.19 -5.56
C VAL A 55 -18.48 10.84 -6.88
N SER A 56 -18.90 12.10 -6.87
CA SER A 56 -19.40 12.79 -8.07
C SER A 56 -18.35 12.98 -9.16
N GLN A 57 -17.07 12.97 -8.78
CA GLN A 57 -15.92 13.14 -9.68
C GLN A 57 -15.28 11.81 -10.10
N MET A 58 -15.84 10.67 -9.68
CA MET A 58 -15.31 9.36 -10.04
C MET A 58 -15.78 8.92 -11.43
N SER A 59 -14.98 8.12 -12.13
CA SER A 59 -15.45 7.40 -13.32
C SER A 59 -16.49 6.35 -12.95
N ASP A 60 -17.34 5.95 -13.91
CA ASP A 60 -18.38 4.93 -13.70
C ASP A 60 -17.83 3.65 -13.06
N LYS A 61 -16.66 3.18 -13.53
CA LYS A 61 -16.00 1.99 -13.00
C LYS A 61 -15.52 2.19 -11.56
N SER A 62 -14.99 3.37 -11.23
CA SER A 62 -14.57 3.69 -9.85
C SER A 62 -15.78 3.82 -8.93
N GLN A 63 -16.89 4.34 -9.43
CA GLN A 63 -18.13 4.46 -8.65
C GLN A 63 -18.79 3.10 -8.42
N GLU A 64 -18.78 2.19 -9.40
CA GLU A 64 -19.19 0.80 -9.23
C GLU A 64 -18.33 0.10 -8.17
N ALA A 65 -17.00 0.24 -8.26
CA ALA A 65 -16.08 -0.32 -7.27
C ALA A 65 -16.31 0.26 -5.87
N TYR A 66 -16.48 1.58 -5.75
CA TYR A 66 -16.83 2.22 -4.49
C TYR A 66 -18.16 1.71 -3.93
N ASN A 67 -19.17 1.52 -4.78
CA ASN A 67 -20.48 1.04 -4.37
C ASN A 67 -20.46 -0.41 -3.86
N SER A 68 -19.52 -1.23 -4.35
CA SER A 68 -19.31 -2.61 -3.88
C SER A 68 -18.76 -2.71 -2.44
N ILE A 69 -18.23 -1.62 -1.90
CA ILE A 69 -17.69 -1.58 -0.54
C ILE A 69 -18.84 -1.46 0.47
N ASP A 70 -18.91 -2.40 1.40
CA ASP A 70 -19.81 -2.31 2.56
C ASP A 70 -19.09 -1.64 3.75
N LYS A 71 -17.90 -2.15 4.08
CA LYS A 71 -17.08 -1.70 5.21
C LYS A 71 -15.61 -1.69 4.84
N VAL A 72 -14.84 -0.87 5.54
CA VAL A 72 -13.38 -0.82 5.41
C VAL A 72 -12.73 -0.89 6.79
N ASN A 73 -11.53 -1.46 6.83
CA ASN A 73 -10.68 -1.38 8.01
C ASN A 73 -9.89 -0.07 7.94
N LEU A 74 -10.03 0.73 8.99
CA LEU A 74 -9.35 2.00 9.17
C LEU A 74 -8.27 1.82 10.24
N LEU A 75 -7.06 2.26 9.92
CA LEU A 75 -5.96 2.42 10.85
C LEU A 75 -5.68 3.92 10.98
N TYR A 76 -5.65 4.46 12.20
CA TYR A 76 -5.35 5.87 12.43
C TYR A 76 -4.46 6.08 13.65
N TYR A 77 -3.67 7.15 13.62
CA TYR A 77 -2.83 7.60 14.74
C TYR A 77 -3.34 8.95 15.23
N PRO A 78 -4.08 9.02 16.35
CA PRO A 78 -4.55 10.28 16.90
C PRO A 78 -3.39 11.13 17.42
N ILE A 79 -3.38 12.40 17.05
CA ILE A 79 -2.39 13.38 17.53
C ILE A 79 -2.85 14.02 18.85
N ASP A 80 -1.91 14.17 19.78
CA ASP A 80 -2.08 14.91 21.01
C ASP A 80 -0.80 15.73 21.33
N LYS A 81 -0.84 16.51 22.42
CA LYS A 81 0.28 17.40 22.80
C LYS A 81 1.56 16.66 23.21
N GLN A 82 1.47 15.38 23.53
CA GLN A 82 2.55 14.55 24.06
C GLN A 82 3.20 13.69 22.95
N ASN A 83 2.48 13.43 21.85
CA ASN A 83 2.92 12.52 20.80
C ASN A 83 3.26 13.19 19.46
N THR A 84 3.27 14.52 19.37
CA THR A 84 3.53 15.28 18.12
C THR A 84 4.77 14.77 17.36
N ALA A 85 5.88 14.55 18.04
CA ALA A 85 7.12 14.08 17.40
C ALA A 85 6.98 12.66 16.82
N ALA A 86 6.24 11.77 17.49
CA ALA A 86 5.96 10.43 16.99
C ALA A 86 4.99 10.45 15.80
N PHE A 87 3.95 11.29 15.88
CA PHE A 87 3.03 11.52 14.77
C PHE A 87 3.76 12.04 13.53
N GLU A 88 4.62 13.05 13.66
CA GLU A 88 5.38 13.62 12.54
C GLU A 88 6.29 12.58 11.88
N LYS A 89 6.91 11.71 12.68
CA LYS A 89 7.73 10.60 12.19
C LYS A 89 6.90 9.61 11.37
N GLU A 90 5.77 9.15 11.90
CA GLU A 90 4.89 8.20 11.21
C GLU A 90 4.29 8.82 9.93
N ASN A 91 3.87 10.10 10.00
CA ASN A 91 3.39 10.84 8.84
C ASN A 91 4.47 11.00 7.76
N ALA A 92 5.72 11.30 8.14
CA ALA A 92 6.83 11.37 7.19
C ALA A 92 7.10 10.00 6.51
N GLN A 93 7.04 8.91 7.27
CA GLN A 93 7.18 7.56 6.72
C GLN A 93 6.06 7.22 5.74
N LEU A 94 4.79 7.46 6.13
CA LEU A 94 3.64 7.20 5.26
C LEU A 94 3.72 8.02 3.97
N ASN A 95 4.07 9.31 4.05
CA ASN A 95 4.23 10.16 2.87
C ASN A 95 5.34 9.67 1.93
N ALA A 96 6.44 9.13 2.47
CA ALA A 96 7.49 8.52 1.65
C ALA A 96 6.97 7.30 0.88
N ILE A 97 6.17 6.44 1.53
CA ILE A 97 5.54 5.27 0.91
C ILE A 97 4.57 5.69 -0.20
N LEU A 98 3.68 6.65 0.09
CA LEU A 98 2.71 7.15 -0.89
C LEU A 98 3.39 7.78 -2.11
N LYS A 99 4.44 8.57 -1.90
CA LYS A 99 5.23 9.15 -2.99
C LYS A 99 5.90 8.07 -3.84
N SER A 100 6.46 7.02 -3.21
CA SER A 100 7.05 5.89 -3.93
C SER A 100 6.00 5.16 -4.78
N MET A 101 4.78 4.98 -4.28
CA MET A 101 3.69 4.35 -5.04
C MET A 101 3.22 5.21 -6.22
N ILE A 102 3.03 6.51 -6.02
CA ILE A 102 2.57 7.43 -7.08
C ILE A 102 3.62 7.58 -8.19
N LEU A 103 4.91 7.59 -7.85
CA LEU A 103 5.99 7.68 -8.85
C LEU A 103 6.24 6.37 -9.61
N LYS A 104 5.62 5.26 -9.18
CA LYS A 104 5.67 3.95 -9.86
C LYS A 104 4.47 3.73 -10.82
N LEU A 105 3.53 4.68 -10.88
CA LEU A 105 2.44 4.75 -11.86
C LEU A 105 2.84 5.60 -13.07
#